data_AF-A0A1G1LVK6-F1
#
_entry.id   AF-A0A1G1LVK6-F1
#
_cell.length_a   1.000
_cell.length_b   1.000
_cell.length_c   1.000
_cell.angle_alpha   90.00
_cell.angle_beta   90.00
_cell.angle_gamma   90.00
#
_symmetry.space_group_name_H-M   'P 1'
#
loop_
_entity.id
_entity.type
_entity.pdbx_description
1 polymer ?
#
loop_
_entity_poly.entity_id
_entity_poly.type
_entity_poly.pdbx_seq_one_letter_code
_entity_poly.pdbx_strand_id
1 'polypeptide(L)' 'MGLFYAETSIVAQKQTDVLGSFVSNYFDMGSNVPSIFQVPDTINHLPPGMIGQDGAGWYISIVSWEKI' A
#
# COMPACT_ATOMS: atom_id res chain seq x y z
N MET A 1 9.68 -10.80 -2.00
CA MET A 1 9.66 -9.36 -2.30
C MET A 1 8.49 -9.11 -3.23
N GLY A 2 7.64 -8.13 -2.91
CA GLY A 2 6.44 -7.85 -3.71
C GLY A 2 5.40 -7.04 -2.96
N LEU A 3 4.32 -6.75 -3.67
CA LEU A 3 3.14 -6.07 -3.15
C LEU A 3 2.04 -7.10 -2.99
N PHE A 4 1.44 -7.15 -1.81
CA PHE A 4 0.43 -8.15 -1.50
C PHE A 4 -0.84 -7.45 -1.02
N TYR A 5 -1.91 -7.71 -1.73
CA TYR A 5 -3.26 -7.24 -1.39
C TYR A 5 -4.14 -8.43 -1.05
N ALA A 6 -4.80 -8.38 0.10
CA ALA A 6 -5.84 -9.33 0.46
C ALA A 6 -6.91 -8.61 1.27
N GLU A 7 -8.18 -8.70 0.87
CA GLU A 7 -9.27 -7.99 1.55
C GLU A 7 -9.42 -8.45 3.01
N THR A 8 -9.57 -9.76 3.26
CA THR A 8 -9.89 -10.26 4.60
C THR A 8 -8.68 -10.25 5.55
N SER A 9 -7.64 -11.01 5.22
CA SER A 9 -6.51 -11.20 6.13
C SER A 9 -5.24 -11.64 5.41
N ILE A 10 -4.09 -11.18 5.89
CA ILE A 10 -2.78 -11.73 5.55
C ILE A 10 -2.23 -12.51 6.75
N VAL A 11 -1.83 -13.76 6.53
CA VAL A 11 -1.30 -14.66 7.56
C VAL A 11 0.18 -14.95 7.31
N ALA A 12 1.03 -14.61 8.27
CA ALA A 12 2.45 -14.93 8.28
C ALA A 12 2.77 -15.90 9.43
N GLN A 13 2.98 -17.18 9.11
CA GLN A 13 3.16 -18.23 10.13
C GLN A 13 4.58 -18.39 10.67
N LYS A 14 5.58 -17.81 10.00
CA LYS A 14 7.00 -17.90 10.36
C LYS A 14 7.67 -16.54 10.28
N GLN A 15 8.82 -16.41 10.94
CA GLN A 15 9.70 -15.26 10.79
C GLN A 15 10.10 -15.14 9.32
N THR A 16 9.53 -14.14 8.65
CA THR A 16 9.70 -13.90 7.22
C THR A 16 10.14 -12.47 7.03
N ASP A 17 11.17 -12.26 6.21
CA ASP A 17 11.56 -10.92 5.80
C ASP A 17 10.89 -10.59 4.47
N VAL A 18 10.00 -9.60 4.52
CA VAL A 18 9.20 -9.15 3.39
C VAL A 18 9.72 -7.80 2.94
N LEU A 19 10.29 -7.76 1.74
CA LEU A 19 10.59 -6.52 1.03
C LEU A 19 9.35 -6.13 0.22
N GLY A 20 8.71 -5.01 0.56
CA GLY A 20 7.50 -4.49 -0.07
C GLY A 20 6.41 -4.14 0.95
N SER A 21 5.15 -4.30 0.54
CA SER A 21 4.00 -3.80 1.30
C SER A 21 2.88 -4.84 1.36
N PHE A 22 2.23 -4.90 2.54
CA PHE A 22 1.00 -5.65 2.77
C PHE A 22 -0.16 -4.69 2.93
N VAL A 23 -1.24 -4.94 2.19
CA VAL A 23 -2.49 -4.17 2.26
C VAL A 23 -3.62 -5.15 2.55
N SER A 24 -4.17 -5.08 3.76
CA SER A 24 -5.26 -5.95 4.21
C SER A 24 -6.05 -5.32 5.36
N ASN A 25 -7.28 -5.80 5.59
CA ASN A 25 -8.08 -5.40 6.75
C ASN A 25 -7.57 -6.03 8.06
N TYR A 26 -6.99 -7.23 7.99
CA TYR A 26 -6.48 -7.93 9.17
C TYR A 26 -5.09 -8.53 8.92
N PHE A 27 -4.25 -8.46 9.94
CA PHE A 27 -2.88 -8.95 9.90
C PHE A 27 -2.71 -9.99 11.01
N ASP A 28 -2.60 -11.27 10.63
CA ASP A 28 -2.25 -12.35 11.54
C ASP A 28 -0.76 -12.69 11.37
N MET A 29 0.05 -12.24 12.34
CA MET A 29 1.50 -12.40 12.32
C MET A 29 1.97 -13.58 13.17
N GLY A 30 1.03 -14.45 13.60
CA GLY A 30 1.31 -15.63 14.41
C GLY A 30 2.13 -15.32 15.67
N SER A 31 3.03 -16.24 16.04
CA SER A 31 3.92 -16.09 17.19
C SER A 31 5.25 -15.39 16.87
N ASN A 32 5.62 -15.31 15.58
CA ASN A 32 6.90 -14.77 15.13
C ASN A 32 6.64 -13.63 14.15
N VAL A 33 6.77 -12.39 14.63
CA VAL A 33 6.47 -11.19 13.84
C VAL A 33 7.44 -11.09 12.66
N PRO A 34 6.96 -11.00 11.41
CA PRO A 34 7.81 -10.81 10.24
C PRO A 34 8.36 -9.38 10.18
N SER A 35 9.53 -9.23 9.57
CA SER A 35 10.09 -7.90 9.26
C SER A 35 9.54 -7.44 7.92
N ILE A 36 8.90 -6.27 7.87
CA ILE A 36 8.36 -5.69 6.64
C ILE A 36 9.14 -4.43 6.30
N PHE A 37 9.81 -4.44 5.15
CA PHE A 37 10.62 -3.33 4.65
C PHE A 37 9.91 -2.68 3.45
N GLN A 38 9.33 -1.51 3.70
CA GLN A 38 8.65 -0.72 2.67
C GLN A 38 9.67 -0.23 1.62
N VAL A 39 9.29 -0.32 0.34
CA VAL A 39 10.11 0.13 -0.79
C VAL A 39 9.48 1.39 -1.39
N PRO A 40 10.03 2.58 -1.16
CA PRO A 40 9.40 3.84 -1.58
C PRO A 40 9.24 4.00 -3.11
N ASP A 41 10.19 3.46 -3.88
CA ASP A 41 10.20 3.56 -5.35
C ASP A 41 9.12 2.70 -6.02
N THR A 42 8.37 1.91 -5.24
CA THR A 42 7.32 1.03 -5.77
C THR A 42 6.17 1.79 -6.41
N ILE A 43 5.92 3.05 -6.03
CA ILE A 43 4.89 3.89 -6.67
C ILE A 43 5.10 4.07 -8.18
N ASN A 44 6.36 4.08 -8.63
CA ASN A 44 6.72 4.25 -10.04
C ASN A 44 6.63 2.94 -10.84
N HIS A 45 6.47 1.80 -10.16
CA HIS A 45 6.58 0.45 -10.72
C HIS A 45 5.34 -0.40 -10.40
N LEU A 46 4.19 0.23 -10.16
CA LEU A 46 2.95 -0.47 -9.84
C LEU A 46 2.43 -1.24 -11.06
N PRO A 47 2.05 -2.52 -10.91
CA PRO A 47 1.46 -3.29 -11.99
C PRO A 47 0.07 -2.75 -12.37
N PRO A 48 -0.34 -2.91 -13.65
CA PRO A 48 -1.68 -2.55 -14.11
C PRO A 48 -2.78 -3.19 -13.26
N GLY A 49 -3.77 -2.40 -12.83
CA GLY A 49 -4.91 -2.86 -12.02
C GLY A 49 -4.66 -2.90 -10.51
N MET A 50 -3.49 -2.46 -10.04
CA MET A 50 -3.21 -2.38 -8.60
C MET A 50 -3.82 -1.12 -7.97
N ILE A 51 -4.33 -1.26 -6.75
CA ILE A 51 -4.82 -0.14 -5.94
C ILE A 51 -3.71 0.90 -5.78
N GLY A 52 -3.99 2.15 -6.16
CA GLY A 52 -3.05 3.27 -6.12
C GLY A 52 -2.29 3.55 -7.43
N GLN A 53 -2.43 2.70 -8.46
CA GLN A 53 -1.74 2.88 -9.75
C GLN A 53 -2.21 4.13 -10.51
N ASP A 54 -3.52 4.39 -10.56
CA ASP A 54 -4.07 5.53 -11.34
C ASP A 54 -3.83 6.90 -10.71
N GLY A 55 -3.05 6.95 -9.63
CA GLY A 55 -2.88 8.15 -8.82
C GLY A 55 -4.20 8.51 -8.13
N ALA A 56 -4.13 9.00 -6.90
CA ALA A 56 -5.24 9.80 -6.41
C ALA A 56 -5.43 10.94 -7.42
N GLY A 57 -6.57 10.99 -8.13
CA GLY A 57 -6.85 12.06 -9.07
C GLY A 57 -6.67 13.39 -8.34
N TRP A 58 -5.61 14.13 -8.68
CA TRP A 58 -5.33 15.41 -8.06
C TRP A 58 -6.28 16.43 -8.67
N TYR A 59 -7.44 16.60 -8.03
CA TYR A 59 -8.41 17.60 -8.44
C TYR A 59 -8.18 18.88 -7.64
N ILE A 60 -7.50 19.85 -8.25
CA ILE A 60 -7.49 21.23 -7.76
C ILE A 60 -8.63 21.97 -8.43
N SER A 61 -9.56 22.51 -7.63
CA SER A 61 -10.58 23.45 -8.10
C SER A 61 -10.49 24.76 -7.31
N ILE A 62 -10.39 25.88 -8.02
CA ILE A 62 -10.52 27.21 -7.44
C ILE A 62 -12.01 27.53 -7.45
N VAL A 63 -12.66 27.46 -6.28
CA VAL A 63 -14.13 27.57 -6.17
C VAL A 63 -14.60 29.03 -6.32
N SER A 64 -13.81 29.99 -5.86
CA SER A 64 -14.01 31.41 -6.16
C SER A 64 -12.76 32.21 -5.78
N TRP A 65 -12.60 33.39 -6.39
CA TRP A 65 -11.65 34.39 -5.93
C TRP A 65 -12.35 35.75 -5.97
N GLU A 66 -12.17 36.57 -4.93
CA GLU A 66 -12.67 37.93 -4.85
C GLU A 66 -11.49 38.86 -4.55
N LYS A 67 -11.40 39.99 -5.26
CA LYS A 67 -10.41 41.03 -5.00
C LYS A 67 -11.06 42.12 -4.15
N ILE A 68 -10.48 42.38 -2.97
CA ILE A 68 -10.84 43.53 -2.11
C ILE A 68 -10.35 44.82 -2.78
#